data_AF-A0A2E7ERF7-F1
#
_entry.id   AF-A0A2E7ERF7-F1
#
_cell.length_a   1.000
_cell.length_b   1.000
_cell.length_c   1.000
_cell.angle_alpha   90.00
_cell.angle_beta   90.00
_cell.angle_gamma   90.00
#
_symmetry.space_group_name_H-M   'P 1'
#
loop_
_entity.id
_entity.type
_entity.pdbx_description
1 polymer ?
#
loop_
_entity_poly.entity_id
_entity_poly.type
_entity_poly.pdbx_seq_one_letter_code
_entity_poly.pdbx_strand_id
1 'polypeptide(L)'
;MPILKSGKRFIPGDATATTLVDLDNDGKAELFVASNDGPCYGFRQTQAHDSLTVSAATGHGLPIGTRVLVRYAGGQQELHEVSAGSGYLSQSDTTLRISRPEQIEAIDIIWPSGNQETIENLEELRNTRQLRLQPQTTLETAAS
;
A
#
# COMPACT_ATOMS: atom_id res chain seq x y z
N MET A 1 -12.12 25.24 -14.89
CA MET A 1 -12.89 24.57 -13.83
C MET A 1 -12.39 25.03 -12.46
N PRO A 2 -13.22 25.49 -11.52
CA PRO A 2 -12.89 25.42 -10.11
C PRO A 2 -13.92 24.56 -9.38
N ILE A 3 -13.49 23.43 -8.79
CA ILE A 3 -14.21 22.88 -7.64
C ILE A 3 -13.17 22.53 -6.59
N LEU A 4 -13.19 23.30 -5.50
CA LEU A 4 -12.44 23.09 -4.26
C LEU A 4 -13.51 23.17 -3.15
N LYS A 5 -13.61 22.24 -2.21
CA LYS A 5 -12.64 21.97 -1.14
C LYS A 5 -12.62 20.48 -0.79
N SER A 6 -11.44 19.95 -0.52
CA SER A 6 -11.15 19.42 0.83
C SER A 6 -9.88 20.14 1.34
N GLY A 7 -9.70 20.22 2.67
CA GLY A 7 -9.06 21.25 3.54
C GLY A 7 -7.75 22.01 3.19
N LYS A 8 -7.56 22.41 1.93
CA LYS A 8 -6.63 23.38 1.33
C LYS A 8 -5.14 23.34 1.76
N ARG A 9 -4.36 22.57 1.01
CA ARG A 9 -3.04 23.03 0.51
C ARG A 9 -3.17 23.14 -1.02
N PHE A 10 -2.87 24.32 -1.57
CA PHE A 10 -2.85 24.58 -3.02
C PHE A 10 -1.40 24.64 -3.46
N ILE A 11 -1.06 23.92 -4.54
CA ILE A 11 0.28 23.92 -5.12
C ILE A 11 0.21 24.79 -6.38
N PRO A 12 0.87 25.96 -6.39
CA PRO A 12 0.88 26.82 -7.58
C PRO A 12 1.78 26.23 -8.67
N GLY A 13 1.50 26.59 -9.93
CA GLY A 13 2.29 26.18 -11.09
C GLY A 13 1.78 24.93 -11.79
N ASP A 14 2.63 24.35 -12.64
CA ASP A 14 2.32 23.16 -13.44
C ASP A 14 2.71 21.89 -12.67
N ALA A 15 1.89 21.50 -11.68
CA ALA A 15 2.09 20.27 -10.92
C ALA A 15 1.78 19.04 -11.79
N THR A 16 2.78 18.19 -12.03
CA THR A 16 2.70 17.13 -13.06
C THR A 16 2.72 15.71 -12.53
N ALA A 17 3.28 15.49 -11.33
CA ALA A 17 3.45 14.16 -10.77
C ALA A 17 3.17 14.18 -9.26
N THR A 18 2.54 13.13 -8.75
CA THR A 18 2.24 12.94 -7.32
C THR A 18 2.59 11.53 -6.89
N THR A 19 3.30 11.39 -5.77
CA THR A 19 3.75 10.10 -5.24
C THR A 19 3.64 10.04 -3.71
N LEU A 20 3.37 8.85 -3.20
CA LEU A 20 3.42 8.51 -1.78
C LEU A 20 4.65 7.65 -1.51
N VAL A 21 5.48 8.06 -0.55
CA VAL A 21 6.66 7.30 -0.12
C VAL A 21 6.95 7.58 1.35
N ASP A 22 7.30 6.56 2.12
CA ASP A 22 7.85 6.71 3.47
C ASP A 22 9.36 6.88 3.36
N LEU A 23 9.82 8.13 3.32
CA LEU A 23 11.21 8.45 2.98
C LEU A 23 12.15 8.26 4.18
N ASP A 24 11.64 8.47 5.40
CA ASP A 24 12.42 8.35 6.64
C ASP A 24 12.23 7.02 7.37
N ASN A 25 11.44 6.10 6.81
CA ASN A 25 11.11 4.77 7.34
C ASN A 25 10.43 4.82 8.72
N ASP A 26 9.64 5.86 9.00
CA ASP A 26 8.89 5.98 10.26
C ASP A 26 7.52 5.25 10.23
N GLY A 27 7.19 4.64 9.08
CA GLY A 27 5.94 3.94 8.83
C GLY A 27 4.84 4.81 8.26
N LYS A 28 5.06 6.12 8.06
CA LYS A 28 4.08 7.06 7.51
C LYS A 28 4.54 7.51 6.13
N ALA A 29 3.63 7.46 5.15
CA ALA A 29 3.96 8.01 3.84
C ALA A 29 3.95 9.55 3.86
N GLU A 30 5.00 10.15 3.32
CA GLU A 30 4.97 11.51 2.81
C GLU A 30 4.29 11.55 1.43
N LEU A 31 3.58 12.64 1.18
CA LEU A 31 3.12 12.99 -0.16
C LEU A 31 4.15 13.92 -0.81
N PHE A 32 4.60 13.57 -2.02
CA PHE A 32 5.44 14.43 -2.84
C PHE A 32 4.71 14.84 -4.11
N VAL A 33 4.90 16.11 -4.50
CA VAL A 33 4.37 16.67 -5.74
C VAL A 33 5.50 17.35 -6.49
N ALA A 34 5.74 16.93 -7.72
CA ALA A 34 6.68 17.57 -8.63
C ALA A 34 5.94 18.56 -9.54
N SER A 35 6.65 19.63 -9.93
CA SER A 35 6.15 20.63 -10.86
C SER A 35 7.12 20.75 -12.03
N ASN A 36 6.61 20.93 -13.25
CA ASN A 36 7.46 21.29 -14.38
C ASN A 36 8.10 22.65 -14.15
N ASP A 37 9.41 22.75 -14.42
CA ASP A 37 10.21 23.97 -14.27
C ASP A 37 10.01 24.71 -12.93
N GLY A 38 9.72 23.95 -11.88
CA GLY A 38 9.38 24.46 -10.56
C GLY A 38 9.89 23.57 -9.42
N PRO A 39 9.69 23.99 -8.17
CA PRO A 39 10.12 23.21 -7.02
C PRO A 39 9.26 21.95 -6.83
N CYS A 40 9.86 20.94 -6.21
CA CYS A 40 9.13 19.81 -5.63
C CYS A 40 8.65 20.17 -4.22
N TYR A 41 7.44 19.73 -3.89
CA TYR A 41 6.81 19.95 -2.59
C TYR A 41 6.66 18.62 -1.85
N GLY A 42 7.11 18.58 -0.59
CA GLY A 42 6.92 17.44 0.31
C GLY A 42 5.92 17.77 1.42
N PHE A 43 5.04 16.83 1.72
CA PHE A 43 3.99 16.97 2.73
C PHE A 43 4.06 15.79 3.69
N ARG A 44 4.55 16.06 4.91
CA ARG A 44 4.63 15.05 5.96
C ARG A 44 3.28 14.80 6.63
N GLN A 45 2.97 13.53 6.86
CA GLN A 45 1.85 13.12 7.68
C GLN A 45 2.12 13.47 9.15
N THR A 46 1.28 14.32 9.74
CA THR A 46 1.45 14.79 11.13
C THR A 46 0.54 14.05 12.12
N GLN A 47 -0.53 13.43 11.63
CA GLN A 47 -1.45 12.66 12.45
C GLN A 47 -1.06 11.18 12.41
N ALA A 48 -1.10 10.54 13.57
CA ALA A 48 -0.98 9.09 13.65
C ALA A 48 -2.35 8.48 13.34
N HIS A 49 -2.39 7.60 12.34
CA HIS A 49 -3.52 6.72 12.09
C HIS A 49 -3.10 5.30 12.46
N ASP A 50 -4.05 4.50 12.96
CA ASP A 50 -3.78 3.08 13.13
C ASP A 50 -3.82 2.41 11.75
N SER A 51 -2.64 2.02 11.27
CA SER A 51 -2.47 1.39 9.96
C SER A 51 -1.53 0.20 10.04
N LEU A 52 -1.84 -0.82 9.24
CA LEU A 52 -0.97 -1.95 8.97
C LEU A 52 -0.19 -1.67 7.68
N THR A 53 1.13 -1.62 7.79
CA THR A 53 2.05 -1.52 6.66
C THR A 53 2.31 -2.91 6.10
N VAL A 54 1.89 -3.17 4.87
CA VAL A 54 2.05 -4.48 4.21
C VAL A 54 3.06 -4.37 3.07
N SER A 55 4.09 -5.20 3.12
CA SER A 55 5.06 -5.36 2.05
C SER A 55 4.96 -6.76 1.46
N ALA A 56 5.00 -6.86 0.14
CA ALA A 56 4.96 -8.14 -0.57
C ALA A 56 6.33 -8.44 -1.20
N ALA A 57 6.73 -9.70 -1.22
CA ALA A 57 7.90 -10.15 -1.95
C ALA A 57 7.60 -11.48 -2.63
N THR A 58 7.74 -11.55 -3.95
CA THR A 58 7.42 -12.73 -4.77
C THR A 58 8.57 -13.71 -4.92
N GLY A 59 9.71 -13.48 -4.26
CA GLY A 59 10.96 -14.25 -4.44
C GLY A 59 11.71 -13.93 -5.74
N HIS A 60 11.00 -13.48 -6.78
CA HIS A 60 11.56 -13.02 -8.06
C HIS A 60 10.84 -11.75 -8.54
N GLY A 61 11.60 -10.73 -8.96
CA GLY A 61 11.05 -9.49 -9.51
C GLY A 61 10.31 -8.61 -8.50
N LEU A 62 9.60 -7.60 -9.03
CA LEU A 62 8.75 -6.72 -8.22
C LEU A 62 7.39 -7.39 -7.97
N PRO A 63 6.77 -7.20 -6.78
CA PRO A 63 5.48 -7.80 -6.41
C PRO A 63 4.26 -7.15 -7.08
N ILE A 64 4.43 -6.50 -8.23
CA ILE A 64 3.37 -5.75 -8.93
C ILE A 64 2.23 -6.69 -9.33
N GLY A 65 0.99 -6.26 -9.08
CA GLY A 65 -0.21 -7.06 -9.30
C GLY A 65 -0.61 -7.94 -8.12
N THR A 66 0.17 -7.94 -7.02
CA THR A 66 -0.26 -8.58 -5.77
C THR A 66 -1.48 -7.84 -5.23
N ARG A 67 -2.57 -8.56 -5.01
CA ARG A 67 -3.80 -8.01 -4.41
C ARG A 67 -3.97 -8.53 -3.01
N VAL A 68 -4.41 -7.65 -2.12
CA VAL A 68 -4.65 -7.91 -0.71
C VAL A 68 -6.07 -7.46 -0.39
N LEU A 69 -6.96 -8.42 -0.18
CA LEU A 69 -8.31 -8.20 0.30
C LEU A 69 -8.34 -8.33 1.81
N VAL A 70 -8.70 -7.27 2.50
CA VAL A 70 -8.78 -7.21 3.95
C VAL A 70 -10.23 -7.30 4.37
N ARG A 71 -10.54 -8.24 5.25
CA ARG A 71 -11.89 -8.44 5.80
C ARG A 71 -11.90 -8.03 7.27
N TYR A 72 -12.79 -7.12 7.64
CA TYR A 72 -12.93 -6.59 9.00
C TYR A 72 -14.13 -7.22 9.73
N ALA A 73 -14.09 -7.22 11.06
CA ALA A 73 -15.11 -7.83 11.92
C ALA A 73 -16.52 -7.25 11.77
N GLY A 74 -16.64 -5.97 11.40
CA GLY A 74 -17.94 -5.34 11.08
C GLY A 74 -18.45 -5.67 9.68
N GLY A 75 -17.82 -6.61 8.96
CA GLY A 75 -18.21 -7.06 7.62
C GLY A 75 -17.74 -6.15 6.48
N GLN A 76 -17.03 -5.06 6.78
CA GLN A 76 -16.39 -4.25 5.74
C GLN A 76 -15.22 -4.99 5.08
N GLN A 77 -14.96 -4.65 3.83
CA GLN A 77 -13.85 -5.20 3.07
C GLN A 77 -13.14 -4.11 2.27
N GLU A 78 -11.82 -4.18 2.20
CA GLU A 78 -10.99 -3.28 1.41
C GLU A 78 -10.03 -4.06 0.51
N LEU A 79 -9.98 -3.71 -0.77
CA LEU A 79 -9.05 -4.28 -1.73
C LEU A 79 -7.91 -3.32 -2.00
N HIS A 80 -6.69 -3.80 -1.81
CA HIS A 80 -5.45 -3.08 -2.09
C HIS A 80 -4.66 -3.83 -3.17
N GLU A 81 -4.02 -3.12 -4.09
CA GLU A 81 -3.17 -3.72 -5.13
C GLU A 81 -1.80 -3.04 -5.14
N VAL A 82 -0.74 -3.84 -5.22
CA VAL A 82 0.60 -3.33 -5.47
C VAL A 82 0.69 -2.90 -6.93
N SER A 83 0.64 -1.60 -7.20
CA SER A 83 0.67 -1.06 -8.56
C SER A 83 2.07 -0.61 -8.99
N ALA A 84 2.33 -0.66 -10.31
CA ALA A 84 3.45 0.04 -10.93
C ALA A 84 2.93 1.36 -11.52
N GLY A 85 2.89 2.40 -10.69
CA GLY A 85 2.48 3.74 -11.08
C GLY A 85 1.42 4.34 -10.14
N SER A 86 1.42 5.67 -10.05
CA SER A 86 0.49 6.45 -9.22
C SER A 86 -0.06 7.71 -9.91
N GLY A 87 0.12 7.82 -11.23
CA GLY A 87 -0.31 8.96 -12.03
C GLY A 87 0.61 9.21 -13.23
N TYR A 88 0.48 10.39 -13.85
CA TYR A 88 1.40 10.82 -14.90
C TYR A 88 2.82 10.96 -14.33
N LEU A 89 3.79 10.34 -15.01
CA LEU A 89 5.23 10.37 -14.66
C LEU A 89 5.53 10.12 -13.17
N SER A 90 4.72 9.31 -12.48
CA SER A 90 4.84 9.08 -11.05
C SER A 90 4.64 7.62 -10.67
N GLN A 91 5.40 7.21 -9.66
CA GLN A 91 5.30 5.88 -9.05
C GLN A 91 5.47 6.05 -7.53
N SER A 92 4.45 5.61 -6.79
CA SER A 92 4.50 5.45 -5.34
C SER A 92 5.30 4.22 -4.96
N ASP A 93 5.75 4.15 -3.70
CA ASP A 93 6.36 2.93 -3.20
C ASP A 93 5.38 1.73 -3.31
N THR A 94 5.92 0.52 -3.34
CA THR A 94 5.12 -0.71 -3.47
C THR A 94 4.50 -1.15 -2.14
N THR A 95 4.48 -0.27 -1.14
CA THR A 95 4.05 -0.59 0.23
C THR A 95 2.59 -0.23 0.40
N LEU A 96 1.78 -1.21 0.79
CA LEU A 96 0.37 -0.99 1.08
C LEU A 96 0.23 -0.48 2.51
N ARG A 97 -0.55 0.59 2.70
CA ARG A 97 -0.84 1.16 4.02
C ARG A 97 -2.34 1.04 4.26
N ILE A 98 -2.71 0.03 5.03
CA ILE A 98 -4.09 -0.41 5.22
C ILE A 98 -4.58 0.19 6.54
N SER A 99 -5.70 0.93 6.51
CA SER A 99 -6.28 1.49 7.74
C SER A 99 -6.84 0.38 8.61
N ARG A 100 -6.83 0.53 9.94
CA ARG A 100 -7.47 -0.43 10.86
C ARG A 100 -8.61 0.23 11.62
N PRO A 101 -9.73 0.58 10.96
CA PRO A 101 -10.88 1.15 11.64
C PRO A 101 -11.51 0.15 12.63
N GLU A 102 -11.35 -1.15 12.36
CA GLU A 102 -11.84 -2.27 13.15
C GLU A 102 -10.82 -3.42 13.14
N GLN A 103 -11.08 -4.47 13.91
CA GLN A 103 -10.25 -5.68 13.90
C GLN A 103 -10.31 -6.36 12.52
N ILE A 104 -9.13 -6.67 11.96
CA ILE A 104 -9.01 -7.51 10.77
C ILE A 104 -9.27 -8.96 11.19
N GLU A 105 -10.17 -9.64 10.48
CA GLU A 105 -10.50 -11.06 10.68
C GLU A 105 -9.76 -11.97 9.70
N ALA A 106 -9.56 -11.50 8.48
CA ALA A 106 -8.81 -12.26 7.48
C ALA A 106 -8.16 -11.34 6.46
N ILE A 107 -7.06 -11.84 5.87
CA ILE A 107 -6.39 -11.22 4.74
C ILE A 107 -6.28 -12.27 3.64
N ASP A 108 -6.96 -12.04 2.52
CA ASP A 108 -6.83 -12.86 1.32
C ASP A 108 -5.82 -12.21 0.37
N ILE A 109 -4.86 -13.00 -0.11
CA ILE A 109 -3.73 -12.57 -0.92
C ILE A 109 -3.85 -13.26 -2.26
N ILE A 110 -3.82 -12.48 -3.35
CA ILE A 110 -3.74 -13.00 -4.72
C ILE A 110 -2.42 -12.53 -5.29
N TRP A 111 -1.51 -13.47 -5.51
CA TRP A 111 -0.18 -13.21 -6.05
C TRP A 111 -0.24 -12.87 -7.55
N PRO A 112 0.79 -12.21 -8.11
CA PRO A 112 0.86 -11.94 -9.55
C PRO A 112 0.84 -13.21 -10.41
N SER A 113 1.26 -14.34 -9.86
CA SER A 113 1.17 -15.66 -10.50
C SER A 113 -0.25 -16.21 -10.59
N GLY A 114 -1.21 -15.62 -9.86
CA GLY A 114 -2.56 -16.12 -9.68
C GLY A 114 -2.75 -17.03 -8.47
N ASN A 115 -1.66 -17.43 -7.80
CA ASN A 115 -1.74 -18.20 -6.54
C ASN A 115 -2.48 -17.40 -5.47
N GLN A 116 -3.26 -18.10 -4.64
CA GLN A 116 -4.05 -17.47 -3.58
C GLN A 116 -3.71 -18.06 -2.22
N GLU A 117 -3.67 -17.19 -1.22
CA GLU A 117 -3.42 -17.54 0.18
C GLU A 117 -4.35 -16.74 1.08
N THR A 118 -4.78 -17.32 2.18
CA THR A 118 -5.58 -16.62 3.19
C THR A 118 -4.89 -16.74 4.55
N ILE A 119 -4.78 -15.61 5.24
CA ILE A 119 -4.33 -15.54 6.63
C ILE A 119 -5.57 -15.32 7.51
N GLU A 120 -5.93 -16.30 8.34
CA GLU A 120 -7.10 -16.23 9.25
C GLU A 120 -6.71 -16.08 10.73
N ASN A 121 -5.52 -16.52 11.13
CA ASN A 121 -5.05 -16.40 12.52
C ASN A 121 -4.33 -15.07 12.73
N LEU A 122 -5.11 -14.01 12.98
CA LEU A 122 -4.61 -12.64 13.06
C LEU A 122 -4.42 -12.13 14.50
N GLU A 123 -4.40 -13.01 15.50
CA GLU A 123 -4.06 -12.62 16.88
C GLU A 123 -2.68 -11.96 16.94
N GLU A 124 -1.72 -12.45 16.13
CA GLU A 124 -0.40 -11.83 15.96
C GLU A 124 -0.48 -10.45 15.28
N LEU A 125 -1.53 -10.16 14.50
CA LEU A 125 -1.70 -8.87 13.85
C LEU A 125 -2.29 -7.79 14.75
N ARG A 126 -2.87 -8.13 15.91
CA ARG A 126 -3.49 -7.15 16.83
C ARG A 126 -2.53 -6.02 17.21
N ASN A 127 -1.27 -6.35 17.48
CA ASN A 127 -0.24 -5.38 17.88
C ASN A 127 0.83 -5.15 16.80
N THR A 128 0.75 -5.86 15.67
CA THR A 128 1.71 -5.74 14.58
C THR A 128 1.40 -4.51 13.75
N ARG A 129 2.44 -3.72 13.44
CA ARG A 129 2.33 -2.56 12.53
C ARG A 129 2.85 -2.85 11.13
N GLN A 130 3.67 -3.89 10.98
CA GLN A 130 4.29 -4.25 9.71
C GLN A 130 4.10 -5.74 9.43
N LEU A 131 3.52 -6.06 8.27
CA LEU A 131 3.35 -7.42 7.78
C LEU A 131 4.14 -7.59 6.49
N ARG A 132 4.99 -8.61 6.44
CA ARG A 132 5.72 -8.98 5.22
C ARG A 132 5.15 -10.27 4.66
N LEU A 133 4.59 -10.18 3.46
CA LEU A 133 4.02 -11.31 2.73
C LEU A 133 5.08 -11.92 1.82
N GLN A 134 5.13 -13.25 1.80
CA GLN A 134 5.92 -14.05 0.88
C GLN A 134 5.09 -15.26 0.47
N PRO A 135 5.13 -15.69 -0.81
CA PRO A 135 4.45 -16.91 -1.24
C PRO A 135 4.93 -18.11 -0.41
N GLN A 136 4.01 -18.93 0.07
CA GLN A 136 4.41 -20.20 0.67
C GLN A 136 5.04 -21.08 -0.43
N THR A 137 6.28 -21.52 -0.21
CA THR A 137 6.99 -22.35 -1.18
C THR A 137 6.37 -23.75 -1.19
N THR A 138 5.45 -24.04 -2.11
CA THR A 138 5.04 -25.41 -2.36
C THR A 138 6.16 -26.10 -3.14
N LEU A 139 6.91 -26.99 -2.50
CA LEU A 139 7.84 -27.87 -3.19
C LEU A 139 7.02 -28.86 -4.03
N GLU A 140 6.89 -28.61 -5.33
CA GLU A 140 6.38 -29.63 -6.25
C GLU A 140 7.39 -30.78 -6.31
N THR A 141 7.00 -31.94 -5.79
CA THR A 141 7.76 -33.17 -5.98
C THR A 141 7.55 -33.60 -7.43
N ALA A 142 8.55 -33.39 -8.28
CA ALA A 142 8.54 -33.94 -9.62
C ALA A 142 8.57 -35.48 -9.51
N ALA A 143 7.44 -36.12 -9.80
CA ALA A 143 7.40 -37.56 -10.01
C ALA A 143 8.10 -37.89 -11.34
N SER A 144 9.06 -38.80 -11.30
CA SER A 144 9.57 -39.54 -12.45
C SER A 144 9.58 -41.02 -12.10
#